data_AF-A0A6G1I871-F1
#
_entry.id   AF-A0A6G1I871-F1
#
_cell.length_a   1.000
_cell.length_b   1.000
_cell.length_c   1.000
_cell.angle_alpha   90.00
_cell.angle_beta   90.00
_cell.angle_gamma   90.00
#
_symmetry.space_group_name_H-M   'P 1'
#
loop_
_entity.id
_entity.type
_entity.pdbx_description
1 polymer ?
#
loop_
_entity_poly.entity_id
_entity_poly.type
_entity_poly.pdbx_seq_one_letter_code
_entity_poly.pdbx_strand_id
1 'polypeptide(L)'
;MPEGPPGAHGPIDLKKINPYIYAPSFSMAVFGSAMFTISLVISTFQIFKYKCWYFNIMPQAILLDVIAMVARTHSIIYLKETGATGPYIIGQTVIGIAPTLVAIGTIFTMTRLVWWVTPNERRNLQTLMAPPKMISFMWAGFVSICDISKAVGQMGFPHGHPTGTKIMQIATVVQFFVYAGYAVWALRFMMISRRWVIHHDAEAKNWRSLGWSVVLASVMLAARHVFTIIASDAQGDRAAFYSLHEWVFWMTQMFPLFAVYTIFNIFHPGQFLPRDYTRFRLKLKEIEKMKNDNPWPTTISAPIYRPENDKGMEITLTELENGAQHRR
;
A
#
# COMPACT_ATOMS: atom_id res chain seq x y z
N MET A 1 -38.45 33.48 1.43
CA MET A 1 -39.20 33.12 0.21
C MET A 1 -40.42 32.32 0.65
N PRO A 2 -41.58 32.52 0.01
CA PRO A 2 -42.89 32.14 0.58
C PRO A 2 -43.05 30.63 0.67
N GLU A 3 -43.69 30.19 1.75
CA GLU A 3 -44.06 28.79 2.01
C GLU A 3 -45.13 28.35 1.00
N GLY A 4 -44.75 27.41 0.13
CA GLY A 4 -45.68 26.72 -0.77
C GLY A 4 -46.32 25.50 -0.09
N PRO A 5 -47.49 25.03 -0.59
CA PRO A 5 -48.33 24.06 0.11
C PRO A 5 -47.66 22.67 0.25
N PRO A 6 -47.97 21.93 1.34
CA PRO A 6 -47.39 20.63 1.60
C PRO A 6 -48.03 19.58 0.69
N GLY A 7 -47.29 19.05 -0.28
CA GLY A 7 -47.75 17.89 -1.05
C GLY A 7 -47.47 17.87 -2.56
N ALA A 8 -46.74 18.83 -3.12
CA ALA A 8 -46.35 18.80 -4.53
C ALA A 8 -44.83 18.65 -4.69
N HIS A 9 -44.29 17.48 -4.36
CA HIS A 9 -43.02 17.07 -4.93
C HIS A 9 -43.29 16.70 -6.40
N GLY A 10 -43.19 17.69 -7.30
CA GLY A 10 -43.01 17.41 -8.72
C GLY A 10 -41.82 16.44 -8.89
N PRO A 11 -41.77 15.64 -9.97
CA PRO A 11 -40.68 14.69 -10.17
C PRO A 11 -39.36 15.43 -10.00
N ILE A 12 -38.64 15.08 -8.93
CA ILE A 12 -37.34 15.67 -8.61
C ILE A 12 -36.50 15.45 -9.86
N ASP A 13 -36.07 16.53 -10.51
CA ASP A 13 -35.23 16.43 -11.69
C ASP A 13 -33.86 15.89 -11.26
N LEU A 14 -33.77 14.57 -11.19
CA LEU A 14 -32.60 13.80 -10.73
C LEU A 14 -31.34 14.18 -11.51
N LYS A 15 -31.48 14.73 -12.72
CA LYS A 15 -30.35 15.23 -13.53
C LYS A 15 -29.70 16.49 -12.97
N LYS A 16 -30.45 17.30 -12.20
CA LYS A 16 -29.99 18.58 -11.64
C LYS A 16 -29.38 18.44 -10.24
N ILE A 17 -29.66 17.31 -9.56
CA ILE A 17 -29.26 17.05 -8.16
C ILE A 17 -28.33 15.82 -8.04
N ASN A 18 -28.05 15.06 -9.10
CA ASN A 18 -27.15 13.90 -8.98
C ASN A 18 -25.68 14.35 -8.78
N PRO A 19 -25.08 14.16 -7.58
CA PRO A 19 -23.66 14.43 -7.38
C PRO A 19 -22.77 13.40 -8.07
N TYR A 20 -23.31 12.24 -8.46
CA TYR A 20 -22.65 11.29 -9.34
C TYR A 20 -22.85 11.75 -10.79
N ILE A 21 -21.75 11.99 -11.52
CA ILE A 21 -21.82 12.41 -12.93
C ILE A 21 -22.44 11.28 -13.81
N TYR A 22 -22.40 10.04 -13.32
CA TYR A 22 -22.98 8.83 -13.91
C TYR A 22 -24.12 8.24 -13.05
N ALA A 23 -24.88 7.29 -13.62
CA ALA A 23 -25.91 6.53 -12.89
C ALA A 23 -25.25 5.46 -11.98
N PRO A 24 -25.34 5.57 -10.65
CA PRO A 24 -24.68 4.63 -9.75
C PRO A 24 -25.46 3.32 -9.62
N SER A 25 -24.74 2.19 -9.63
CA SER A 25 -25.27 0.84 -9.54
C SER A 25 -25.33 0.38 -8.09
N PHE A 26 -26.54 0.09 -7.64
CA PHE A 26 -26.80 -0.46 -6.31
C PHE A 26 -26.11 -1.82 -6.12
N SER A 27 -26.22 -2.71 -7.11
CA SER A 27 -25.68 -4.06 -7.04
C SER A 27 -24.16 -4.07 -6.87
N MET A 28 -23.44 -3.18 -7.56
CA MET A 28 -21.99 -3.07 -7.45
C MET A 28 -21.57 -2.53 -6.07
N ALA A 29 -22.30 -1.55 -5.52
CA ALA A 29 -22.02 -1.00 -4.20
C ALA A 29 -22.18 -2.05 -3.08
N VAL A 30 -23.23 -2.86 -3.15
CA VAL A 30 -23.47 -3.97 -2.22
C VAL A 30 -22.42 -5.07 -2.37
N PHE A 31 -22.04 -5.41 -3.60
CA PHE A 31 -20.98 -6.38 -3.84
C PHE A 31 -19.64 -5.91 -3.26
N GLY A 32 -19.27 -4.65 -3.50
CA GLY A 32 -18.07 -4.03 -2.96
C GLY A 32 -18.06 -4.05 -1.43
N SER A 33 -19.16 -3.67 -0.78
CA SER A 33 -19.24 -3.67 0.70
C SER A 33 -19.07 -5.08 1.28
N ALA A 34 -19.66 -6.09 0.65
CA ALA A 34 -19.49 -7.49 1.07
C ALA A 34 -18.02 -7.94 0.95
N MET A 35 -17.36 -7.66 -0.18
CA MET A 35 -15.95 -8.05 -0.39
C MET A 35 -14.99 -7.38 0.60
N PHE A 36 -15.13 -6.07 0.84
CA PHE A 36 -14.30 -5.36 1.81
C PHE A 36 -14.59 -5.85 3.24
N THR A 37 -15.84 -6.19 3.57
CA THR A 37 -16.20 -6.76 4.88
C THR A 37 -15.54 -8.12 5.11
N ILE A 38 -15.55 -9.00 4.09
CA ILE A 38 -14.86 -10.29 4.17
C ILE A 38 -13.36 -10.08 4.38
N SER A 39 -12.75 -9.16 3.62
CA SER A 39 -11.34 -8.80 3.78
C SER A 39 -11.03 -8.26 5.17
N LEU A 40 -11.94 -7.45 5.76
CA LEU A 40 -11.81 -6.90 7.10
C LEU A 40 -11.78 -8.01 8.15
N VAL A 41 -12.72 -8.96 8.07
CA VAL A 41 -12.81 -10.09 9.01
C VAL A 41 -11.54 -10.94 8.93
N ILE A 42 -11.07 -11.26 7.73
CA ILE A 42 -9.85 -12.03 7.51
C ILE A 42 -8.63 -11.29 8.09
N SER A 43 -8.45 -10.02 7.72
CA SER A 43 -7.30 -9.23 8.17
C SER A 43 -7.29 -9.05 9.69
N THR A 44 -8.45 -8.79 10.29
CA THR A 44 -8.61 -8.67 11.74
C THR A 44 -8.26 -9.97 12.45
N PHE A 45 -8.77 -11.11 11.96
CA PHE A 45 -8.45 -12.42 12.49
C PHE A 45 -6.94 -12.73 12.40
N GLN A 46 -6.30 -12.37 11.28
CA GLN A 46 -4.87 -12.57 11.09
C GLN A 46 -4.01 -11.74 12.06
N ILE A 47 -4.42 -10.52 12.39
CA ILE A 47 -3.70 -9.72 13.40
C ILE A 47 -3.70 -10.41 14.75
N PHE A 48 -4.84 -10.95 15.19
CA PHE A 48 -4.93 -11.66 16.46
C PHE A 48 -4.15 -12.98 16.43
N LYS A 49 -4.23 -13.74 15.32
CA LYS A 49 -3.51 -15.01 15.14
C LYS A 49 -1.99 -14.82 15.15
N TYR A 50 -1.48 -13.86 14.39
CA TYR A 50 -0.03 -13.62 14.25
C TYR A 50 0.54 -12.61 15.25
N LYS A 51 -0.31 -11.99 16.08
CA LYS A 51 0.04 -10.95 17.08
C LYS A 51 0.82 -9.78 16.47
N CYS A 52 0.45 -9.35 15.27
CA CYS A 52 1.12 -8.27 14.54
C CYS A 52 0.49 -6.91 14.78
N TRP A 53 0.76 -6.39 15.97
CA TRP A 53 0.17 -5.17 16.47
C TRP A 53 0.46 -3.93 15.61
N TYR A 54 1.65 -3.82 15.00
CA TYR A 54 1.93 -2.66 14.14
C TYR A 54 1.07 -2.62 12.87
N PHE A 55 0.60 -3.78 12.41
CA PHE A 55 -0.16 -3.92 11.17
C PHE A 55 -1.66 -3.62 11.37
N ASN A 56 -2.05 -3.17 12.58
CA ASN A 56 -3.42 -2.78 12.91
C ASN A 56 -3.97 -1.62 12.06
N ILE A 57 -3.08 -0.88 11.40
CA ILE A 57 -3.48 0.15 10.43
C ILE A 57 -4.20 -0.44 9.21
N MET A 58 -3.92 -1.70 8.85
CA MET A 58 -4.51 -2.32 7.66
C MET A 58 -6.00 -2.63 7.82
N PRO A 59 -6.47 -3.29 8.92
CA PRO A 59 -7.90 -3.40 9.17
C PRO A 59 -8.61 -2.07 9.34
N GLN A 60 -7.95 -1.04 9.90
CA GLN A 60 -8.53 0.29 9.97
C GLN A 60 -8.74 0.90 8.58
N ALA A 61 -7.81 0.70 7.64
CA ALA A 61 -7.98 1.10 6.25
C ALA A 61 -9.18 0.38 5.58
N ILE A 62 -9.26 -0.94 5.76
CA ILE A 62 -10.37 -1.74 5.20
C ILE A 62 -11.71 -1.32 5.83
N LEU A 63 -11.74 -1.00 7.12
CA LEU A 63 -12.94 -0.52 7.80
C LEU A 63 -13.44 0.81 7.18
N LEU A 64 -12.52 1.73 6.86
CA LEU A 64 -12.88 2.95 6.14
C LEU A 64 -13.48 2.62 4.75
N ASP A 65 -12.90 1.68 4.00
CA ASP A 65 -13.49 1.27 2.71
C ASP A 65 -14.88 0.64 2.85
N VAL A 66 -15.13 -0.15 3.91
CA VAL A 66 -16.47 -0.66 4.22
C VAL A 66 -17.44 0.49 4.49
N ILE A 67 -17.05 1.46 5.33
CA ILE A 67 -17.86 2.64 5.64
C ILE A 67 -18.16 3.43 4.35
N ALA A 68 -17.17 3.61 3.49
CA ALA A 68 -17.32 4.26 2.20
C ALA A 68 -18.33 3.54 1.29
N MET A 69 -18.24 2.21 1.18
CA MET A 69 -19.16 1.44 0.33
C MET A 69 -20.58 1.40 0.90
N VAL A 70 -20.73 1.35 2.22
CA VAL A 70 -22.05 1.46 2.88
C VAL A 70 -22.63 2.85 2.69
N ALA A 71 -21.83 3.91 2.89
CA ALA A 71 -22.24 5.29 2.63
C ALA A 71 -22.63 5.51 1.17
N ARG A 72 -21.93 4.87 0.22
CA ARG A 72 -22.29 4.87 -1.20
C ARG A 72 -23.59 4.11 -1.48
N THR A 73 -23.84 3.00 -0.79
CA THR A 73 -25.10 2.25 -0.94
C THR A 73 -26.28 3.09 -0.43
N HIS A 74 -26.09 3.73 0.73
CA HIS A 74 -27.05 4.63 1.36
C HIS A 74 -27.30 5.88 0.50
N SER A 75 -26.26 6.48 -0.07
CA SER A 75 -26.39 7.66 -0.94
C SER A 75 -27.24 7.35 -2.18
N ILE A 76 -27.15 6.15 -2.77
CA ILE A 76 -27.96 5.77 -3.94
C ILE A 76 -29.46 5.71 -3.61
N ILE A 77 -29.81 5.26 -2.40
CA ILE A 77 -31.20 5.18 -1.93
C ILE A 77 -31.69 6.59 -1.56
N TYR A 78 -30.96 7.29 -0.69
CA TYR A 78 -31.37 8.60 -0.16
C TYR A 78 -31.34 9.72 -1.19
N LEU A 79 -30.49 9.63 -2.23
CA LEU A 79 -30.50 10.57 -3.34
C LEU A 79 -31.80 10.48 -4.15
N LYS A 80 -32.39 9.29 -4.27
CA LYS A 80 -33.70 9.10 -4.94
C LYS A 80 -34.85 9.65 -4.11
N GLU A 81 -34.74 9.64 -2.79
CA GLU A 81 -35.83 9.99 -1.87
C GLU A 81 -35.81 11.45 -1.41
N THR A 82 -34.65 12.04 -1.16
CA THR A 82 -34.54 13.34 -0.45
C THR A 82 -33.66 14.36 -1.19
N GLY A 83 -32.84 13.95 -2.16
CA GLY A 83 -31.93 14.84 -2.88
C GLY A 83 -30.76 15.40 -2.05
N ALA A 84 -30.52 14.88 -0.84
CA ALA A 84 -29.45 15.33 0.05
C ALA A 84 -28.11 14.69 -0.31
N THR A 85 -27.04 15.49 -0.39
CA THR A 85 -25.68 15.07 -0.80
C THR A 85 -24.77 14.67 0.38
N GLY A 86 -25.27 14.67 1.62
CA GLY A 86 -24.47 14.37 2.82
C GLY A 86 -23.77 13.00 2.78
N PRO A 87 -24.50 11.89 2.56
CA PRO A 87 -23.90 10.55 2.46
C PRO A 87 -22.86 10.42 1.34
N TYR A 88 -23.05 11.17 0.24
CA TYR A 88 -22.09 11.23 -0.87
C TYR A 88 -20.75 11.84 -0.44
N ILE A 89 -20.80 12.99 0.24
CA ILE A 89 -19.59 13.71 0.70
C ILE A 89 -18.79 12.82 1.66
N ILE A 90 -19.48 12.19 2.63
CA ILE A 90 -18.85 11.27 3.58
C ILE A 90 -18.18 10.12 2.85
N GLY A 91 -18.90 9.45 1.93
CA GLY A 91 -18.35 8.34 1.17
C GLY A 91 -17.10 8.72 0.37
N GLN A 92 -17.13 9.85 -0.35
CA GLN A 92 -15.99 10.31 -1.16
C GLN A 92 -14.77 10.72 -0.33
N THR A 93 -14.99 11.38 0.81
CA THR A 93 -13.89 11.73 1.72
C THR A 93 -13.24 10.49 2.31
N VAL A 94 -14.04 9.50 2.72
CA VAL A 94 -13.52 8.25 3.29
C VAL A 94 -12.75 7.42 2.26
N ILE A 95 -13.22 7.37 1.00
CA ILE A 95 -12.49 6.76 -0.14
C ILE A 95 -11.12 7.40 -0.36
N GLY A 96 -10.99 8.70 -0.07
CA GLY A 96 -9.73 9.43 -0.14
C GLY A 96 -8.72 9.01 0.93
N ILE A 97 -9.17 8.74 2.15
CA ILE A 97 -8.30 8.49 3.32
C ILE A 97 -7.81 7.03 3.38
N ALA A 98 -8.65 6.07 3.01
CA ALA A 98 -8.30 4.65 3.04
C ALA A 98 -6.95 4.29 2.36
N PRO A 99 -6.64 4.72 1.11
CA PRO A 99 -5.38 4.38 0.45
C PRO A 99 -4.14 4.93 1.17
N THR A 100 -4.26 6.04 1.89
CA THR A 100 -3.18 6.61 2.71
C THR A 100 -2.79 5.67 3.83
N LEU A 101 -3.78 5.12 4.54
CA LEU A 101 -3.53 4.16 5.61
C LEU A 101 -2.89 2.87 5.08
N VAL A 102 -3.34 2.41 3.91
CA VAL A 102 -2.71 1.28 3.21
C VAL A 102 -1.25 1.57 2.90
N ALA A 103 -0.96 2.75 2.34
CA ALA A 103 0.40 3.18 2.02
C ALA A 103 1.29 3.24 3.27
N ILE A 104 0.78 3.78 4.38
CA ILE A 104 1.53 3.81 5.64
C ILE A 104 1.81 2.38 6.12
N GLY A 105 0.84 1.47 6.01
CA GLY A 105 1.02 0.05 6.32
C GLY A 105 2.10 -0.64 5.49
N THR A 106 2.15 -0.35 4.17
CA THR A 106 3.18 -0.90 3.28
C THR A 106 4.57 -0.31 3.59
N ILE A 107 4.65 1.01 3.82
CA ILE A 107 5.87 1.72 4.23
C ILE A 107 6.42 1.17 5.55
N PHE A 108 5.56 0.93 6.54
CA PHE A 108 5.93 0.36 7.83
C PHE A 108 6.43 -1.08 7.72
N THR A 109 5.82 -1.87 6.84
CA THR A 109 6.25 -3.24 6.56
C THR A 109 7.60 -3.25 5.87
N MET A 110 7.78 -2.42 4.84
CA MET A 110 9.08 -2.29 4.15
C MET A 110 10.17 -1.81 5.08
N THR A 111 9.90 -0.80 5.91
CA THR A 111 10.91 -0.27 6.83
C THR A 111 11.37 -1.35 7.81
N ARG A 112 10.46 -2.16 8.35
CA ARG A 112 10.82 -3.28 9.23
C ARG A 112 11.60 -4.35 8.48
N LEU A 113 11.21 -4.66 7.25
CA LEU A 113 11.92 -5.60 6.39
C LEU A 113 13.37 -5.14 6.13
N VAL A 114 13.55 -3.87 5.77
CA VAL A 114 14.85 -3.23 5.59
C VAL A 114 15.70 -3.34 6.85
N TRP A 115 15.13 -2.99 8.00
CA TRP A 115 15.84 -3.08 9.27
C TRP A 115 16.23 -4.49 9.68
N TRP A 116 15.46 -5.48 9.26
CA TRP A 116 15.75 -6.88 9.54
C TRP A 116 16.83 -7.43 8.60
N VAL A 117 16.67 -7.23 7.28
CA VAL A 117 17.48 -7.87 6.24
C VAL A 117 18.82 -7.17 5.98
N THR A 118 18.93 -5.86 6.22
CA THR A 118 20.15 -5.12 5.90
C THR A 118 21.30 -5.43 6.91
N PRO A 119 22.50 -5.81 6.42
CA PRO A 119 23.72 -5.90 7.23
C PRO A 119 24.15 -4.53 7.77
N ASN A 120 24.73 -4.48 8.97
CA ASN A 120 25.08 -3.22 9.64
C ASN A 120 26.03 -2.34 8.79
N GLU A 121 27.01 -2.95 8.14
CA GLU A 121 28.01 -2.28 7.28
C GLU A 121 27.40 -1.59 6.05
N ARG A 122 26.27 -2.10 5.56
CA ARG A 122 25.55 -1.59 4.39
C ARG A 122 24.39 -0.69 4.76
N ARG A 123 24.19 -0.40 6.06
CA ARG A 123 23.11 0.46 6.57
C ARG A 123 23.43 1.96 6.47
N ASN A 124 23.96 2.37 5.32
CA ASN A 124 24.41 3.73 5.04
C ASN A 124 23.46 4.47 4.09
N LEU A 125 23.46 5.81 4.16
CA LEU A 125 22.63 6.67 3.32
C LEU A 125 22.89 6.45 1.83
N GLN A 126 24.13 6.16 1.43
CA GLN A 126 24.48 5.87 0.04
C GLN A 126 23.86 4.55 -0.48
N THR A 127 23.80 3.52 0.36
CA THR A 127 23.26 2.22 -0.03
C THR A 127 21.74 2.21 0.00
N LEU A 128 21.11 2.85 0.99
CA LEU A 128 19.65 2.87 1.14
C LEU A 128 18.96 4.06 0.49
N MET A 129 19.70 5.12 0.12
CA MET A 129 19.20 6.42 -0.39
C MET A 129 18.17 7.12 0.49
N ALA A 130 17.92 6.59 1.68
CA ALA A 130 17.03 7.15 2.67
C ALA A 130 17.65 6.93 4.05
N PRO A 131 17.60 7.94 4.95
CA PRO A 131 18.10 7.79 6.31
C PRO A 131 17.37 6.62 6.99
N PRO A 132 18.06 5.54 7.38
CA PRO A 132 17.43 4.30 7.85
C PRO A 132 16.45 4.51 9.01
N LYS A 133 16.73 5.50 9.86
CA LYS A 133 15.92 5.85 11.04
C LYS A 133 14.68 6.69 10.71
N MET A 134 14.62 7.32 9.54
CA MET A 134 13.54 8.21 9.11
C MET A 134 12.81 7.76 7.83
N ILE A 135 13.11 6.58 7.28
CA ILE A 135 12.44 6.06 6.06
C ILE A 135 10.92 6.13 6.18
N SER A 136 10.36 5.60 7.28
CA SER A 136 8.92 5.61 7.49
C SER A 136 8.37 7.03 7.62
N PHE A 137 9.06 7.90 8.36
CA PHE A 137 8.61 9.29 8.57
C PHE A 137 8.63 10.09 7.27
N MET A 138 9.67 9.94 6.45
CA MET A 138 9.84 10.64 5.19
C MET A 138 8.75 10.23 4.19
N TRP A 139 8.60 8.94 3.90
CA TRP A 139 7.62 8.48 2.92
C TRP A 139 6.17 8.63 3.41
N ALA A 140 5.88 8.26 4.67
CA ALA A 140 4.53 8.42 5.22
C ALA A 140 4.15 9.90 5.35
N GLY A 141 5.11 10.75 5.73
CA GLY A 141 4.93 12.20 5.82
C GLY A 141 4.60 12.81 4.45
N PHE A 142 5.37 12.48 3.41
CA PHE A 142 5.11 12.99 2.06
C PHE A 142 3.74 12.57 1.53
N VAL A 143 3.33 11.31 1.73
CA VAL A 143 1.99 10.86 1.33
C VAL A 143 0.91 11.62 2.13
N SER A 144 1.06 11.73 3.44
CA SER A 144 0.06 12.36 4.33
C SER A 144 -0.09 13.86 4.07
N ILE A 145 1.00 14.58 3.80
CA ILE A 145 0.97 16.01 3.45
C ILE A 145 0.12 16.23 2.19
N CYS A 146 0.24 15.35 1.19
CA CYS A 146 -0.55 15.46 -0.03
C CYS A 146 -2.06 15.27 0.27
N ASP A 147 -2.43 14.30 1.10
CA ASP A 147 -3.83 14.06 1.45
C ASP A 147 -4.43 15.16 2.31
N ILE A 148 -3.67 15.70 3.26
CA ILE A 148 -4.07 16.90 4.02
C ILE A 148 -4.30 18.07 3.05
N SER A 149 -3.42 18.26 2.06
CA SER A 149 -3.57 19.32 1.05
C SER A 149 -4.86 19.16 0.24
N LYS A 150 -5.24 17.92 -0.11
CA LYS A 150 -6.54 17.63 -0.76
C LYS A 150 -7.72 17.93 0.15
N ALA A 151 -7.65 17.52 1.42
CA ALA A 151 -8.70 17.79 2.39
C ALA A 151 -8.91 19.30 2.61
N VAL A 152 -7.82 20.07 2.68
CA VAL A 152 -7.87 21.54 2.74
C VAL A 152 -8.49 22.12 1.47
N GLY A 153 -8.14 21.61 0.29
CA GLY A 153 -8.76 22.04 -0.97
C GLY A 153 -10.26 21.75 -1.03
N GLN A 154 -10.72 20.66 -0.42
CA GLN A 154 -12.13 20.24 -0.41
C GLN A 154 -12.96 20.96 0.67
N MET A 155 -12.44 21.11 1.89
CA MET A 155 -13.18 21.65 3.03
C MET A 155 -12.94 23.14 3.27
N GLY A 156 -11.79 23.66 2.85
CA GLY A 156 -11.38 25.05 3.06
C GLY A 156 -12.01 26.05 2.10
N PHE A 157 -12.68 25.58 1.04
CA PHE A 157 -13.31 26.43 0.04
C PHE A 157 -14.77 26.03 -0.21
N PRO A 158 -15.63 26.99 -0.62
CA PRO A 158 -16.97 26.67 -1.09
C PRO A 158 -16.95 25.64 -2.23
N HIS A 159 -17.96 24.79 -2.29
CA HIS A 159 -18.02 23.72 -3.30
C HIS A 159 -17.95 24.31 -4.72
N GLY A 160 -17.03 23.80 -5.54
CA GLY A 160 -16.83 24.29 -6.91
C GLY A 160 -15.94 25.52 -7.04
N HIS A 161 -15.34 26.02 -5.96
CA HIS A 161 -14.39 27.12 -6.03
C HIS A 161 -13.12 26.69 -6.80
N PRO A 162 -12.68 27.43 -7.84
CA PRO A 162 -11.61 27.00 -8.74
C PRO A 162 -10.27 26.80 -8.03
N THR A 163 -9.99 27.57 -6.97
CA THR A 163 -8.77 27.42 -6.17
C THR A 163 -8.74 26.09 -5.41
N GLY A 164 -9.88 25.65 -4.86
CA GLY A 164 -9.96 24.39 -4.13
C GLY A 164 -9.70 23.20 -5.04
N THR A 165 -10.33 23.19 -6.23
CA THR A 165 -10.12 22.16 -7.25
C THR A 165 -8.66 22.13 -7.73
N LYS A 166 -8.04 23.28 -7.98
CA LYS A 166 -6.62 23.36 -8.39
C LYS A 166 -5.68 22.81 -7.31
N ILE A 167 -5.92 23.13 -6.03
CA ILE A 167 -5.11 22.59 -4.92
C ILE A 167 -5.23 21.06 -4.87
N MET A 168 -6.44 20.52 -5.00
CA MET A 168 -6.67 19.07 -5.02
C MET A 168 -5.98 18.37 -6.20
N GLN A 169 -6.01 18.98 -7.39
CA GLN A 169 -5.34 18.47 -8.59
C GLN A 169 -3.81 18.46 -8.41
N ILE A 170 -3.21 19.57 -8.00
CA ILE A 170 -1.76 19.67 -7.75
C ILE A 170 -1.33 18.65 -6.70
N ALA A 171 -2.06 18.57 -5.57
CA ALA A 171 -1.77 17.61 -4.53
C ALA A 171 -1.85 16.15 -5.04
N THR A 172 -2.79 15.84 -5.92
CA THR A 172 -2.92 14.49 -6.53
C THR A 172 -1.74 14.16 -7.44
N VAL A 173 -1.28 15.12 -8.25
CA VAL A 173 -0.10 14.92 -9.12
C VAL A 173 1.18 14.73 -8.31
N VAL A 174 1.41 15.57 -7.29
CA VAL A 174 2.57 15.41 -6.39
C VAL A 174 2.52 14.06 -5.68
N GLN A 175 1.34 13.65 -5.21
CA GLN A 175 1.17 12.38 -4.54
C GLN A 175 1.53 11.18 -5.43
N PHE A 176 1.17 11.22 -6.72
CA PHE A 176 1.59 10.18 -7.67
C PHE A 176 3.12 10.04 -7.72
N PHE A 177 3.87 11.15 -7.80
CA PHE A 177 5.32 11.09 -7.79
C PHE A 177 5.88 10.50 -6.49
N VAL A 178 5.24 10.75 -5.35
CA VAL A 178 5.61 10.14 -4.07
C VAL A 178 5.39 8.62 -4.11
N TYR A 179 4.23 8.15 -4.59
CA TYR A 179 3.95 6.71 -4.73
C TYR A 179 4.87 6.01 -5.74
N ALA A 180 5.09 6.62 -6.89
CA ALA A 180 6.00 6.10 -7.92
C ALA A 180 7.45 6.07 -7.39
N GLY A 181 7.89 7.14 -6.72
CA GLY A 181 9.20 7.21 -6.08
C GLY A 181 9.37 6.13 -5.02
N TYR A 182 8.36 5.91 -4.19
CA TYR A 182 8.37 4.83 -3.18
C TYR A 182 8.43 3.44 -3.83
N ALA A 183 7.66 3.19 -4.90
CA ALA A 183 7.68 1.92 -5.62
C ALA A 183 9.05 1.63 -6.27
N VAL A 184 9.65 2.63 -6.91
CA VAL A 184 11.01 2.53 -7.49
C VAL A 184 12.05 2.29 -6.40
N TRP A 185 11.96 3.02 -5.29
CA TRP A 185 12.83 2.83 -4.14
C TRP A 185 12.72 1.42 -3.55
N ALA A 186 11.49 0.92 -3.36
CA ALA A 186 11.21 -0.43 -2.88
C ALA A 186 11.75 -1.51 -3.82
N LEU A 187 11.55 -1.34 -5.13
CA LEU A 187 12.08 -2.25 -6.15
C LEU A 187 13.61 -2.27 -6.15
N ARG A 188 14.24 -1.09 -6.11
CA ARG A 188 15.71 -0.98 -6.01
C ARG A 188 16.24 -1.68 -4.77
N PHE A 189 15.59 -1.50 -3.62
CA PHE A 189 15.96 -2.20 -2.40
C PHE A 189 15.92 -3.73 -2.59
N MET A 190 14.87 -4.25 -3.21
CA MET A 190 14.76 -5.68 -3.54
C MET A 190 15.82 -6.16 -4.54
N MET A 191 16.23 -5.32 -5.50
CA MET A 191 17.30 -5.65 -6.44
C MET A 191 18.68 -5.67 -5.78
N ILE A 192 18.99 -4.70 -4.92
CA ILE A 192 20.29 -4.59 -4.24
C ILE A 192 20.45 -5.72 -3.22
N SER A 193 19.39 -6.01 -2.46
CA SER A 193 19.40 -7.04 -1.42
C SER A 193 19.62 -8.46 -1.97
N ARG A 194 19.45 -8.70 -3.28
CA ARG A 194 19.86 -9.95 -3.94
C ARG A 194 21.37 -10.23 -3.87
N ARG A 195 22.19 -9.18 -3.71
CA ARG A 195 23.66 -9.31 -3.65
C ARG A 195 24.18 -9.52 -2.22
N TRP A 196 23.30 -9.45 -1.22
CA TRP A 196 23.70 -9.56 0.17
C TRP A 196 23.60 -11.02 0.64
N VAL A 197 24.60 -11.44 1.40
CA VAL A 197 24.52 -12.68 2.18
C VAL A 197 23.56 -12.42 3.34
N ILE A 198 22.54 -13.25 3.45
CA ILE A 198 21.43 -13.04 4.39
C ILE A 198 21.49 -14.09 5.51
N HIS A 199 21.01 -13.75 6.71
CA HIS A 199 21.05 -14.59 7.89
C HIS A 199 20.08 -15.74 7.68
N HIS A 200 20.47 -16.91 8.17
CA HIS A 200 19.71 -18.14 8.03
C HIS A 200 18.25 -17.98 8.49
N ASP A 201 17.98 -17.26 9.59
CA ASP A 201 16.61 -17.03 10.06
C ASP A 201 15.74 -16.22 9.09
N ALA A 202 16.34 -15.26 8.38
CA ALA A 202 15.62 -14.47 7.40
C ALA A 202 15.31 -15.29 6.15
N GLU A 203 16.28 -16.11 5.70
CA GLU A 203 16.10 -17.02 4.58
C GLU A 203 15.06 -18.10 4.89
N ALA A 204 15.13 -18.75 6.06
CA ALA A 204 14.16 -19.75 6.51
C ALA A 204 12.72 -19.23 6.55
N LYS A 205 12.55 -17.94 6.85
CA LYS A 205 11.24 -17.28 6.86
C LYS A 205 10.80 -16.72 5.51
N ASN A 206 11.52 -16.97 4.41
CA ASN A 206 11.16 -16.51 3.07
C ASN A 206 10.89 -15.00 2.98
N TRP A 207 11.72 -14.17 3.61
CA TRP A 207 11.58 -12.70 3.64
C TRP A 207 11.40 -12.06 2.25
N ARG A 208 11.96 -12.68 1.20
CA ARG A 208 11.87 -12.22 -0.19
C ARG A 208 10.43 -12.20 -0.70
N SER A 209 9.60 -13.16 -0.30
CA SER A 209 8.18 -13.21 -0.69
C SER A 209 7.46 -11.98 -0.17
N LEU A 210 7.62 -11.65 1.11
CA LEU A 210 7.05 -10.44 1.69
C LEU A 210 7.59 -9.17 1.01
N GLY A 211 8.89 -9.11 0.73
CA GLY A 211 9.49 -7.97 0.03
C GLY A 211 8.88 -7.74 -1.35
N TRP A 212 8.69 -8.80 -2.14
CA TRP A 212 8.02 -8.71 -3.44
C TRP A 212 6.54 -8.37 -3.32
N SER A 213 5.83 -8.88 -2.30
CA SER A 213 4.44 -8.50 -2.03
C SER A 213 4.30 -7.00 -1.73
N VAL A 214 5.24 -6.42 -0.99
CA VAL A 214 5.26 -4.96 -0.73
C VAL A 214 5.57 -4.17 -2.01
N VAL A 215 6.51 -4.62 -2.84
CA VAL A 215 6.77 -3.98 -4.14
C VAL A 215 5.53 -4.04 -5.04
N LEU A 216 4.89 -5.20 -5.15
CA LEU A 216 3.67 -5.37 -5.92
C LEU A 216 2.56 -4.44 -5.42
N ALA A 217 2.35 -4.40 -4.10
CA ALA A 217 1.38 -3.49 -3.50
C ALA A 217 1.68 -2.01 -3.79
N SER A 218 2.96 -1.62 -3.74
CA SER A 218 3.39 -0.24 -4.03
C SER A 218 3.14 0.14 -5.49
N VAL A 219 3.38 -0.78 -6.42
CA VAL A 219 3.08 -0.59 -7.85
C VAL A 219 1.58 -0.49 -8.09
N MET A 220 0.75 -1.31 -7.45
CA MET A 220 -0.71 -1.23 -7.57
C MET A 220 -1.26 0.10 -7.01
N LEU A 221 -0.72 0.59 -5.90
CA LEU A 221 -1.06 1.91 -5.37
C LEU A 221 -0.65 3.02 -6.34
N ALA A 222 0.56 2.96 -6.91
CA ALA A 222 1.01 3.93 -7.91
C ALA A 222 0.11 3.94 -9.15
N ALA A 223 -0.27 2.76 -9.66
CA ALA A 223 -1.18 2.62 -10.79
C ALA A 223 -2.57 3.22 -10.50
N ARG A 224 -3.12 2.98 -9.30
CA ARG A 224 -4.37 3.62 -8.84
C ARG A 224 -4.28 5.14 -8.88
N HIS A 225 -3.13 5.71 -8.49
CA HIS A 225 -2.94 7.17 -8.49
C HIS A 225 -2.85 7.77 -9.90
N VAL A 226 -2.32 7.04 -10.89
CA VAL A 226 -2.40 7.45 -12.31
C VAL A 226 -3.86 7.65 -12.71
N PHE A 227 -4.71 6.67 -12.41
CA PHE A 227 -6.14 6.77 -12.72
C PHE A 227 -6.87 7.83 -11.90
N THR A 228 -6.42 8.08 -10.67
CA THR A 228 -6.95 9.16 -9.84
C THR A 228 -6.66 10.53 -10.44
N ILE A 229 -5.47 10.72 -11.05
CA ILE A 229 -5.15 11.95 -11.81
C ILE A 229 -6.12 12.09 -12.98
N ILE A 230 -6.26 11.05 -13.80
CA ILE A 230 -7.15 11.08 -14.97
C ILE A 230 -8.60 11.37 -14.55
N ALA A 231 -9.06 10.74 -13.46
CA ALA A 231 -10.39 10.98 -12.90
C ALA A 231 -10.56 12.42 -12.36
N SER A 232 -9.50 13.02 -11.80
CA SER A 232 -9.53 14.40 -11.30
C SER A 232 -9.51 15.46 -12.42
N ASP A 233 -8.92 15.13 -13.56
CA ASP A 233 -8.93 15.97 -14.76
C ASP A 233 -10.28 15.90 -15.47
N ALA A 234 -10.85 14.68 -15.57
CA ALA A 234 -12.17 14.42 -16.13
C ALA A 234 -13.33 15.09 -15.36
N GLN A 235 -13.14 15.56 -14.12
CA GLN A 235 -14.15 16.34 -13.40
C GLN A 235 -14.42 17.71 -14.05
N GLY A 236 -13.47 18.24 -14.82
CA GLY A 236 -13.65 19.48 -15.58
C GLY A 236 -14.48 19.32 -16.85
N ASP A 237 -14.55 18.10 -17.41
CA ASP A 237 -15.24 17.80 -18.66
C ASP A 237 -16.30 16.71 -18.47
N ARG A 238 -17.58 17.11 -18.54
CA ARG A 238 -18.72 16.19 -18.41
C ARG A 238 -18.82 15.18 -19.55
N ALA A 239 -18.13 15.39 -20.68
CA ALA A 239 -18.08 14.47 -21.80
C ALA A 239 -16.92 13.45 -21.68
N ALA A 240 -16.05 13.57 -20.68
CA ALA A 240 -14.92 12.67 -20.50
C ALA A 240 -15.39 11.23 -20.23
N PHE A 241 -14.70 10.26 -20.84
CA PHE A 241 -15.03 8.83 -20.75
C PHE A 241 -15.15 8.30 -19.29
N TYR A 242 -14.31 8.85 -18.39
CA TYR A 242 -14.31 8.56 -16.95
C TYR A 242 -15.60 8.99 -16.24
N SER A 243 -16.21 10.08 -16.71
CA SER A 243 -17.42 10.66 -16.15
C SER A 243 -18.69 9.94 -16.63
N LEU A 244 -18.60 9.19 -17.73
CA LEU A 244 -19.72 8.51 -18.38
C LEU A 244 -19.96 7.08 -17.85
N HIS A 245 -18.93 6.41 -17.35
CA HIS A 245 -19.01 4.97 -17.02
C HIS A 245 -18.61 4.65 -15.58
N GLU A 246 -19.53 4.04 -14.82
CA GLU A 246 -19.27 3.65 -13.43
C GLU A 246 -18.22 2.52 -13.31
N TRP A 247 -18.17 1.59 -14.27
CA TRP A 247 -17.25 0.45 -14.20
C TRP A 247 -15.78 0.89 -14.11
N VAL A 248 -15.45 2.05 -14.67
CA VAL A 248 -14.11 2.63 -14.63
C VAL A 248 -13.70 2.95 -13.19
N PHE A 249 -14.60 3.48 -12.37
CA PHE A 249 -14.34 3.72 -10.95
C PHE A 249 -14.00 2.43 -10.20
N TRP A 250 -14.78 1.36 -10.44
CA TRP A 250 -14.55 0.07 -9.79
C TRP A 250 -13.22 -0.56 -10.19
N MET A 251 -12.89 -0.55 -11.49
CA MET A 251 -11.67 -1.18 -12.00
C MET A 251 -10.40 -0.39 -11.70
N THR A 252 -10.49 0.94 -11.67
CA THR A 252 -9.29 1.78 -11.56
C THR A 252 -9.04 2.31 -10.15
N GLN A 253 -10.06 2.38 -9.30
CA GLN A 253 -9.91 2.86 -7.92
C GLN A 253 -10.07 1.76 -6.89
N MET A 254 -11.13 0.94 -6.99
CA MET A 254 -11.48 -0.06 -5.97
C MET A 254 -10.71 -1.36 -6.15
N PHE A 255 -10.60 -1.86 -7.37
CA PHE A 255 -9.91 -3.12 -7.66
C PHE A 255 -8.43 -3.12 -7.27
N PRO A 256 -7.61 -2.09 -7.60
CA PRO A 256 -6.21 -2.08 -7.18
C PRO A 256 -6.06 -2.06 -5.66
N LEU A 257 -6.95 -1.36 -4.95
CA LEU A 257 -6.94 -1.30 -3.50
C LEU A 257 -7.34 -2.65 -2.87
N PHE A 258 -8.39 -3.27 -3.39
CA PHE A 258 -8.81 -4.61 -2.97
C PHE A 258 -7.74 -5.68 -3.24
N ALA A 259 -7.06 -5.59 -4.38
CA ALA A 259 -5.95 -6.48 -4.72
C ALA A 259 -4.79 -6.33 -3.72
N VAL A 260 -4.46 -5.11 -3.29
CA VAL A 260 -3.47 -4.88 -2.22
C VAL A 260 -3.89 -5.55 -0.92
N TYR A 261 -5.16 -5.42 -0.51
CA TYR A 261 -5.65 -6.15 0.68
C TYR A 261 -5.53 -7.65 0.53
N THR A 262 -5.86 -8.19 -0.64
CA THR A 262 -5.76 -9.61 -0.93
C THR A 262 -4.31 -10.09 -0.85
N ILE A 263 -3.36 -9.33 -1.40
CA ILE A 263 -1.93 -9.63 -1.30
C ILE A 263 -1.48 -9.71 0.17
N PHE A 264 -1.88 -8.76 1.02
CA PHE A 264 -1.50 -8.78 2.44
C PHE A 264 -2.29 -9.80 3.27
N ASN A 265 -3.49 -10.19 2.85
CA ASN A 265 -4.22 -11.29 3.48
C ASN A 265 -3.57 -12.64 3.15
N ILE A 266 -2.98 -12.81 1.96
CA ILE A 266 -2.24 -14.03 1.61
C ILE A 266 -0.84 -14.01 2.25
N PHE A 267 -0.10 -12.92 2.03
CA PHE A 267 1.28 -12.73 2.49
C PHE A 267 1.32 -11.84 3.73
N HIS A 268 0.65 -12.28 4.80
CA HIS A 268 0.55 -11.49 6.01
C HIS A 268 1.93 -11.31 6.67
N PRO A 269 2.37 -10.06 6.96
CA PRO A 269 3.73 -9.79 7.44
C PRO A 269 4.09 -10.55 8.72
N GLY A 270 3.10 -10.91 9.53
CA GLY A 270 3.29 -11.72 10.74
C GLY A 270 3.79 -13.14 10.56
N GLN A 271 3.67 -13.69 9.36
CA GLN A 271 4.22 -15.00 9.04
C GLN A 271 5.74 -14.89 8.81
N PHE A 272 6.17 -13.80 8.18
CA PHE A 272 7.54 -13.62 7.67
C PHE A 272 8.43 -12.85 8.65
N LEU A 273 7.92 -11.95 9.47
CA LEU A 273 8.75 -11.18 10.42
C LEU A 273 8.99 -11.93 11.75
N PRO A 274 10.14 -11.70 12.42
CA PRO A 274 10.35 -12.11 13.81
C PRO A 274 9.47 -11.30 14.76
N ARG A 275 9.13 -11.88 15.93
CA ARG A 275 8.21 -11.26 16.90
C ARG A 275 8.67 -9.88 17.37
N ASP A 276 9.97 -9.65 17.47
CA ASP A 276 10.53 -8.37 17.92
C ASP A 276 10.21 -7.20 16.98
N TYR A 277 10.00 -7.48 15.70
CA TYR A 277 9.63 -6.49 14.69
C TYR A 277 8.11 -6.29 14.56
N THR A 278 7.31 -7.20 15.12
CA THR A 278 5.84 -7.19 15.00
C THR A 278 5.12 -6.34 16.05
N ARG A 279 5.85 -5.83 17.06
CA ARG A 279 5.30 -4.96 18.11
C ARG A 279 4.92 -3.56 17.58
N PHE A 280 4.03 -2.87 18.30
CA PHE A 280 3.58 -1.51 17.97
C PHE A 280 4.75 -0.53 17.71
N ARG A 281 5.75 -0.52 18.59
CA ARG A 281 6.94 0.32 18.47
C ARG A 281 8.14 -0.50 18.03
N LEU A 282 8.79 -0.06 16.96
CA LEU A 282 10.09 -0.59 16.56
C LEU A 282 11.17 0.03 17.45
N LYS A 283 11.70 -0.74 18.39
CA LYS A 283 12.74 -0.28 19.31
C LYS A 283 14.11 -0.29 18.63
N LEU A 284 14.32 0.71 17.80
CA LEU A 284 15.47 0.78 16.89
C LEU A 284 16.82 0.67 17.60
N LYS A 285 16.97 1.30 18.77
CA LYS A 285 18.21 1.26 19.57
C LYS A 285 18.50 -0.14 20.12
N GLU A 286 17.47 -0.86 20.57
CA GLU A 286 17.62 -2.23 21.08
C GLU A 286 17.99 -3.17 19.94
N ILE A 287 17.35 -3.04 18.77
CA ILE A 287 17.67 -3.85 17.58
C ILE A 287 19.08 -3.54 17.06
N GLU A 288 19.48 -2.27 17.05
CA GLU A 288 20.82 -1.85 16.69
C GLU A 288 21.86 -2.45 17.65
N LYS A 289 21.59 -2.43 18.95
CA LYS A 289 22.43 -3.07 19.96
C LYS A 289 22.51 -4.59 19.76
N MET A 290 21.36 -5.27 19.58
CA MET A 290 21.32 -6.72 19.32
C MET A 290 22.13 -7.10 18.07
N LYS A 291 22.03 -6.32 17.00
CA LYS A 291 22.82 -6.55 15.78
C LYS A 291 24.31 -6.24 15.95
N ASN A 292 24.68 -5.36 16.87
CA ASN A 292 26.08 -5.06 17.16
C ASN A 292 26.69 -6.11 18.10
N ASP A 293 25.91 -6.60 19.08
CA ASP A 293 26.31 -7.62 20.04
C ASP A 293 26.42 -9.01 19.36
N ASN A 294 25.53 -9.29 18.40
CA ASN A 294 25.57 -10.46 17.53
C ASN A 294 25.75 -10.01 16.07
N PRO A 295 26.98 -9.65 15.66
CA PRO A 295 27.25 -9.32 14.26
C PRO A 295 26.93 -10.54 13.39
N TRP A 296 26.50 -10.27 12.17
CA TRP A 296 26.21 -11.31 11.19
C TRP A 296 27.47 -12.17 11.03
N PRO A 297 27.38 -13.52 11.12
CA PRO A 297 28.55 -14.34 10.90
C PRO A 297 29.08 -14.03 9.50
N THR A 298 30.28 -13.48 9.42
CA THR A 298 30.98 -13.19 8.16
C THR A 298 31.45 -14.46 7.45
N THR A 299 31.19 -15.63 8.05
CA THR A 299 31.71 -16.92 7.64
C THR A 299 30.60 -17.87 7.16
N ILE A 300 30.60 -18.05 5.84
CA ILE A 300 30.28 -19.28 5.07
C ILE A 300 28.81 -19.72 5.00
N SER A 301 28.15 -19.25 3.95
CA SER A 301 27.76 -20.19 2.89
C SER A 301 28.49 -19.72 1.63
N ALA A 302 29.19 -20.64 0.94
CA ALA A 302 29.91 -20.37 -0.29
C ALA A 302 29.06 -19.52 -1.27
N PRO A 303 29.68 -18.74 -2.19
CA PRO A 303 28.94 -18.19 -3.31
C PRO A 303 28.11 -19.31 -3.94
N ILE A 304 26.87 -19.02 -4.32
CA ILE A 304 26.00 -19.96 -5.03
C ILE A 304 26.85 -20.57 -6.15
N TYR A 305 27.25 -21.83 -6.01
CA TYR A 305 28.00 -22.54 -7.04
C TYR A 305 27.10 -22.60 -8.26
N ARG A 306 27.39 -21.76 -9.24
CA ARG A 306 26.83 -21.87 -10.58
C ARG A 306 27.78 -22.84 -11.29
N PRO A 307 27.36 -24.05 -11.67
CA PRO A 307 28.24 -24.98 -12.35
C PRO A 307 28.60 -24.37 -13.70
N GLU A 308 29.82 -23.85 -13.81
CA GLU A 308 30.41 -23.46 -15.09
C GLU A 308 31.56 -24.43 -15.33
N ASN A 309 31.25 -25.45 -16.15
CA ASN A 309 32.15 -26.43 -16.75
C ASN A 309 33.09 -27.19 -15.80
N ASP A 310 32.62 -28.38 -15.44
CA ASP A 310 33.28 -29.41 -14.66
C ASP A 310 34.41 -30.10 -15.46
N LYS A 311 35.56 -29.43 -15.60
CA LYS A 311 36.81 -30.03 -16.12
C LYS A 311 38.04 -29.78 -15.24
N GLY A 312 37.86 -29.18 -14.05
CA GLY A 312 38.97 -28.77 -13.19
C GLY A 312 39.20 -29.60 -11.93
N MET A 313 38.30 -30.53 -11.59
CA MET A 313 38.30 -31.19 -10.26
C MET A 313 38.87 -32.61 -10.23
N GLU A 314 39.22 -33.20 -11.38
CA GLU A 314 39.83 -34.54 -11.43
C GLU A 314 41.36 -34.53 -11.20
N ILE A 315 42.02 -33.39 -11.37
CA ILE A 315 43.50 -33.32 -11.28
C ILE A 315 43.97 -33.28 -9.81
N THR A 316 43.15 -32.77 -8.89
CA THR A 316 43.56 -32.61 -7.47
C THR A 316 43.42 -33.89 -6.64
N LEU A 317 42.54 -34.82 -7.03
CA LEU A 317 42.35 -36.09 -6.31
C LEU A 317 43.44 -37.12 -6.64
N THR A 318 43.93 -37.12 -7.88
CA THR A 318 45.02 -38.01 -8.32
C THR A 318 46.37 -37.63 -7.71
N GLU A 319 46.60 -36.35 -7.41
CA GLU A 319 47.80 -35.92 -6.67
C GLU A 319 47.75 -36.29 -5.18
N LEU A 320 46.55 -36.32 -4.59
CA LEU A 320 46.35 -36.71 -3.18
C LEU A 320 46.50 -38.21 -2.95
N GLU A 321 46.09 -39.06 -3.90
CA GLU A 321 46.32 -40.52 -3.80
C GLU A 321 47.80 -40.89 -3.99
N ASN A 322 48.52 -40.24 -4.90
CA ASN A 322 49.94 -40.53 -5.13
C ASN A 322 50.85 -40.03 -3.99
N GLY A 323 50.46 -38.95 -3.28
CA GLY A 323 51.20 -38.46 -2.11
C GLY A 323 51.10 -39.36 -0.87
N ALA A 324 50.07 -40.21 -0.78
CA ALA A 324 49.86 -41.12 0.35
C ALA A 324 50.64 -42.44 0.23
N GLN A 325 50.99 -42.87 -0.99
CA GLN A 325 51.74 -44.11 -1.22
C GLN A 325 53.26 -43.98 -0.99
N HIS A 326 53.82 -42.77 -0.93
CA HIS A 326 55.25 -42.55 -0.65
C HIS A 326 55.59 -42.32 0.83
N ARG A 327 54.63 -42.48 1.74
CA ARG A 327 54.86 -42.42 3.20
C ARG A 327 54.48 -43.71 3.94
N ARG A 328 54.77 -44.87 3.36
CA ARG A 328 54.75 -46.15 4.08
C ARG A 328 56.03 -46.92 3.88
#